data_AF-A0A439UA47-F1
#
_entry.id   AF-A0A439UA47-F1
#
_cell.length_a   1.000
_cell.length_b   1.000
_cell.length_c   1.000
_cell.angle_alpha   90.00
_cell.angle_beta   90.00
_cell.angle_gamma   90.00
#
_symmetry.space_group_name_H-M   'P 1'
#
loop_
_entity.id
_entity.type
_entity.pdbx_description
1 polymer ?
#
loop_
_entity_poly.entity_id
_entity_poly.type
_entity_poly.pdbx_seq_one_letter_code
_entity_poly.pdbx_strand_id
1 'polypeptide(L)' 'MSVLARKGDFVLTASEVNPVVRALRSHDIEITALHNEEPRLFFIHFWANDEVSKLARGLEEALRHVNRKRE' A
#
# COMPACT_ATOMS: atom_id res chain seq x y z
N MET A 1 20.74 -7.18 -10.80
CA MET A 1 19.44 -6.54 -10.55
C MET A 1 18.53 -7.63 -10.03
N SER A 2 18.06 -7.49 -8.80
CA SER A 2 17.34 -8.52 -8.06
C SER A 2 15.90 -8.07 -7.92
N VAL A 3 15.02 -8.70 -8.68
CA VAL A 3 13.57 -8.46 -8.61
C VAL A 3 13.01 -9.22 -7.41
N LEU A 4 12.18 -8.56 -6.59
CA LEU A 4 11.52 -9.15 -5.42
C LEU A 4 10.01 -9.20 -5.66
N ALA A 5 9.42 -10.38 -5.44
CA ALA A 5 7.97 -10.53 -5.36
C ALA A 5 7.50 -10.40 -3.90
N ARG A 6 6.59 -9.45 -3.62
CA ARG A 6 6.07 -9.21 -2.27
C ARG A 6 4.55 -9.10 -2.29
N LYS A 7 3.91 -9.69 -1.27
CA LYS A 7 2.52 -9.39 -0.90
C LYS A 7 2.51 -8.63 0.41
N GLY A 8 1.55 -7.73 0.58
CA GLY A 8 1.39 -6.98 1.81
C GLY A 8 0.01 -6.36 1.91
N ASP A 9 -0.27 -5.83 3.09
CA ASP A 9 -1.59 -5.32 3.45
C ASP A 9 -1.48 -3.93 4.06
N PHE A 10 -2.45 -3.07 3.76
CA PHE A 10 -2.72 -1.84 4.52
C PHE A 10 -4.07 -1.97 5.22
N VAL A 11 -4.12 -1.52 6.47
CA VAL A 11 -5.38 -1.31 7.21
C VAL A 11 -5.55 0.20 7.37
N LEU A 12 -6.65 0.72 6.83
CA LEU A 12 -6.86 2.15 6.61
C LEU A 12 -8.21 2.61 7.13
N THR A 13 -8.27 3.89 7.50
CA THR A 13 -9.53 4.62 7.62
C THR A 13 -10.06 5.00 6.24
N ALA A 14 -11.36 5.34 6.14
CA ALA A 14 -12.00 5.70 4.88
C ALA A 14 -11.28 6.84 4.12
N SER A 15 -10.75 7.83 4.84
CA SER A 15 -10.04 8.97 4.26
C SER A 15 -8.67 8.62 3.66
N GLU A 16 -8.05 7.53 4.13
CA GLU A 16 -6.69 7.14 3.72
C GLU A 16 -6.69 6.24 2.48
N VAL A 17 -7.80 5.56 2.18
CA VAL A 17 -7.93 4.60 1.06
C VAL A 17 -7.48 5.21 -0.26
N ASN A 18 -8.14 6.28 -0.71
CA ASN A 18 -7.91 6.84 -2.05
C ASN A 18 -6.48 7.40 -2.23
N PRO A 19 -5.91 8.15 -1.28
CA PRO A 19 -4.49 8.53 -1.34
C PRO A 19 -3.53 7.35 -1.43
N VAL A 20 -3.70 6.32 -0.60
CA VAL A 20 -2.84 5.11 -0.62
C VAL A 20 -2.97 4.35 -1.93
N VAL A 21 -4.20 4.11 -2.41
CA VAL A 21 -4.47 3.44 -3.69
C VAL A 21 -3.76 4.13 -4.84
N ARG A 22 -3.80 5.47 -4.89
CA ARG A 22 -3.11 6.24 -5.92
C ARG A 22 -1.59 6.11 -5.80
N ALA A 23 -1.04 6.18 -4.60
CA ALA A 23 0.41 6.04 -4.40
C ALA A 23 0.92 4.66 -4.86
N LEU A 24 0.23 3.58 -4.50
CA LEU A 24 0.57 2.23 -4.93
C LEU A 24 0.52 2.08 -6.46
N ARG A 25 -0.59 2.50 -7.08
CA ARG A 25 -0.76 2.40 -8.54
C ARG A 25 0.24 3.24 -9.34
N SER A 26 0.60 4.44 -8.86
CA SER A 26 1.61 5.29 -9.50
C SER A 26 3.04 4.71 -9.43
N HIS A 27 3.26 3.67 -8.63
CA HIS A 27 4.53 2.98 -8.49
C HIS A 27 4.45 1.51 -8.95
N ASP A 28 3.49 1.18 -9.81
CA ASP A 28 3.30 -0.15 -10.39
C ASP A 28 3.09 -1.27 -9.33
N ILE A 29 2.57 -0.90 -8.15
CA ILE A 29 2.16 -1.86 -7.12
C ILE A 29 0.68 -2.22 -7.36
N GLU A 30 0.43 -3.48 -7.64
CA GLU A 30 -0.90 -4.00 -7.97
C GLU A 30 -1.74 -4.16 -6.72
N ILE A 31 -2.98 -3.65 -6.76
CA ILE A 31 -3.98 -3.88 -5.71
C ILE A 31 -4.78 -5.11 -6.09
N THR A 32 -4.67 -6.16 -5.28
CA THR A 32 -5.30 -7.46 -5.54
C THR A 32 -6.68 -7.57 -4.90
N ALA A 33 -6.94 -6.83 -3.83
CA ALA A 33 -8.26 -6.71 -3.23
C ALA A 33 -8.39 -5.43 -2.37
N LEU A 34 -9.62 -4.91 -2.28
CA LEU A 34 -10.01 -3.82 -1.38
C LEU A 34 -11.39 -4.16 -0.81
N HIS A 35 -11.49 -4.23 0.51
CA HIS A 35 -12.75 -4.51 1.22
C HIS A 35 -12.79 -3.79 2.56
N ASN A 36 -13.94 -3.84 3.25
CA ASN A 36 -14.11 -3.26 4.57
C ASN A 36 -14.87 -4.19 5.52
N GLU A 37 -14.56 -4.10 6.80
CA GLU A 37 -15.18 -4.89 7.88
C GLU A 37 -15.74 -3.97 8.97
N GLU A 38 -16.51 -4.50 9.93
CA GLU A 38 -17.03 -3.77 11.09
C GLU A 38 -16.24 -4.15 12.36
N PRO A 39 -15.70 -3.20 13.16
CA PRO A 39 -15.77 -1.74 13.00
C PRO A 39 -15.11 -1.23 11.72
N ARG A 40 -15.70 -0.19 11.09
CA ARG A 40 -15.39 0.28 9.73
C ARG A 40 -13.90 0.57 9.46
N LEU A 41 -13.17 -0.48 9.10
CA LEU A 41 -11.78 -0.46 8.63
C LEU A 41 -11.72 -0.95 7.20
N PHE A 42 -10.78 -0.43 6.42
CA PHE A 42 -10.56 -0.82 5.04
C PHE A 42 -9.25 -1.58 4.90
N PHE A 43 -9.32 -2.75 4.26
CA PHE A 43 -8.18 -3.61 4.01
C PHE A 43 -7.82 -3.53 2.52
N ILE A 44 -6.57 -3.17 2.23
CA ILE A 44 -6.00 -3.22 0.89
C ILE A 44 -4.96 -4.32 0.86
N HIS A 45 -5.16 -5.30 -0.01
CA HIS A 45 -4.17 -6.31 -0.34
C HIS A 45 -3.43 -5.89 -1.61
N PHE A 46 -2.11 -6.01 -1.62
CA PHE A 46 -1.31 -5.69 -2.79
C PHE A 46 -0.28 -6.78 -3.12
N TRP A 47 0.13 -6.79 -4.39
CA TRP A 47 1.24 -7.57 -4.91
C TRP A 47 2.16 -6.66 -5.71
N ALA A 48 3.47 -6.91 -5.63
CA ALA A 48 4.44 -6.19 -6.41
C ALA A 48 5.60 -7.12 -6.80
N ASN A 49 6.17 -6.88 -7.97
CA ASN A 49 7.30 -7.63 -8.51
C ASN A 49 8.25 -6.68 -9.26
N ASP A 50 9.17 -6.05 -8.54
CA ASP A 50 10.15 -5.11 -9.10
C ASP A 50 11.44 -5.07 -8.24
N GLU A 51 12.40 -4.25 -8.63
CA GLU A 51 13.62 -3.99 -7.88
C GLU A 51 13.30 -3.40 -6.49
N VAL A 52 14.05 -3.83 -5.48
CA VAL A 52 13.86 -3.44 -4.07
C VAL A 52 13.78 -1.92 -3.89
N SER A 53 14.60 -1.14 -4.59
CA SER A 53 14.63 0.32 -4.46
C SER A 53 13.35 0.99 -4.96
N LYS A 54 12.72 0.46 -6.02
CA LYS A 54 11.44 0.98 -6.52
C LYS A 54 10.30 0.59 -5.59
N LEU A 55 10.28 -0.67 -5.14
CA LEU A 55 9.29 -1.14 -4.18
C LEU A 55 9.34 -0.32 -2.88
N ALA A 56 10.55 -0.07 -2.36
CA ALA A 56 10.74 0.76 -1.16
C ALA A 56 10.17 2.17 -1.34
N ARG A 57 10.41 2.81 -2.49
CA ARG A 57 9.86 4.15 -2.80
C ARG A 57 8.33 4.14 -2.87
N GLY A 58 7.74 3.17 -3.58
CA GLY A 58 6.28 3.08 -3.69
C GLY A 58 5.59 2.85 -2.34
N LEU A 59 6.18 2.00 -1.50
CA LEU A 59 5.69 1.76 -0.14
C LEU A 59 5.90 2.98 0.77
N GLU A 60 7.03 3.68 0.66
CA GLU A 60 7.29 4.91 1.41
C GLU A 60 6.26 6.00 1.08
N GLU A 61 5.97 6.22 -0.21
CA GLU A 61 4.96 7.19 -0.64
C GLU A 61 3.55 6.79 -0.17
N ALA A 62 3.18 5.51 -0.24
CA ALA A 62 1.92 5.03 0.34
C ALA A 62 1.84 5.31 1.85
N LEU A 63 2.93 5.03 2.60
CA LEU A 63 3.00 5.23 4.05
C LEU A 63 2.97 6.72 4.47
N ARG A 64 3.18 7.67 3.55
CA ARG A 64 2.99 9.11 3.83
C ARG A 64 1.53 9.52 3.95
N HIS A 65 0.63 8.70 3.42
CA HIS A 65 -0.82 8.94 3.46
C HIS A 65 -1.52 8.21 4.60
N VAL A 66 -0.78 7.54 5.47
CA VAL A 66 -1.31 6.82 6.63
C VAL A 66 -0.98 7.61 7.89
N ASN A 67 -1.96 7.79 8.77
CA ASN A 67 -1.75 8.35 10.09
C ASN A 67 -0.96 7.35 10.95
N ARG A 68 0.36 7.56 11.03
CA ARG A 68 1.26 6.74 11.84
C ARG A 68 1.90 7.57 12.93
N LYS A 69 2.03 7.01 14.14
CA LYS A 69 3.00 7.54 15.11
C LYS A 69 4.40 7.32 14.54
N ARG A 70 5.23 8.35 14.60
CA ARG A 70 6.68 8.20 14.42
C ARG A 70 7.27 8.10 15.81
N GLU A 71 7.96 6.99 16.07
CA GLU A 71 8.83 6.81 17.23
C GLU A 71 10.18 7.49 16.98
#